data_AF-A0A0S8B2Z6-F1
#
_entry.id   AF-A0A0S8B2Z6-F1
#
_cell.length_a   1.000
_cell.length_b   1.000
_cell.length_c   1.000
_cell.angle_alpha   90.00
_cell.angle_beta   90.00
_cell.angle_gamma   90.00
#
_symmetry.space_group_name_H-M   'P 1'
#
loop_
_entity.id
_entity.type
_entity.pdbx_description
1 polymer ?
#
loop_
_entity_poly.entity_id
_entity_poly.type
_entity_poly.pdbx_seq_one_letter_code
_entity_poly.pdbx_strand_id
1 'polypeptide(L)'
;MALRPSKQLEVFPNPAPGRDYRIHMQIPEFTCLCPLTGQPDFATLELDYVPDRRCVELKSLKQYIWSFRDEGAFHEAVTHRILDDLVRALRPR
;
A
#
# COMPACT_ATOMS: atom_id res chain seq x y z
N MET A 1 -7.87 -1.64 21.18
CA MET A 1 -6.59 -2.32 20.90
C MET A 1 -5.77 -1.43 19.97
N ALA A 2 -4.49 -1.17 20.28
CA ALA A 2 -3.64 -0.35 19.41
C ALA A 2 -3.39 -1.06 18.07
N LEU A 3 -3.38 -0.31 16.96
CA LEU A 3 -2.94 -0.86 15.68
C LEU A 3 -1.46 -1.28 15.78
N ARG A 4 -1.08 -2.29 14.99
CA ARG A 4 0.31 -2.76 14.84
C ARG A 4 0.66 -2.83 13.35
N PRO A 5 1.93 -2.64 12.95
CA PRO A 5 2.34 -2.86 11.58
C PRO A 5 2.09 -4.33 11.18
N SER A 6 1.69 -4.55 9.93
CA SER A 6 1.43 -5.88 9.38
C SER A 6 1.61 -5.86 7.87
N LYS A 7 2.27 -6.87 7.30
CA LYS A 7 2.40 -7.04 5.85
C LYS A 7 1.16 -7.69 5.20
N GLN A 8 0.14 -8.01 5.99
CA GLN A 8 -1.06 -8.66 5.50
C GLN A 8 -2.07 -7.63 5.01
N LEU A 9 -2.32 -7.65 3.69
CA LEU A 9 -3.38 -6.88 3.06
C LEU A 9 -4.70 -7.64 3.13
N GLU A 10 -5.73 -6.99 3.66
CA GLU A 10 -7.10 -7.48 3.63
C GLU A 10 -7.86 -6.84 2.47
N VAL A 11 -8.88 -7.56 2.00
CA VAL A 11 -9.68 -7.16 0.85
C VAL A 11 -11.15 -7.36 1.14
N PHE A 12 -11.99 -6.55 0.52
CA PHE A 12 -13.44 -6.70 0.57
C PHE A 12 -14.05 -6.66 -0.84
N PRO A 13 -15.27 -7.17 -1.03
CA PRO A 13 -15.92 -7.17 -2.34
C PRO A 13 -16.05 -5.76 -2.93
N ASN A 14 -15.74 -5.59 -4.22
CA ASN A 14 -16.02 -4.33 -4.92
C ASN A 14 -17.55 -4.04 -4.85
N PRO A 15 -17.97 -2.86 -4.34
CA PRO A 15 -19.39 -2.51 -4.22
C PRO A 15 -20.08 -2.21 -5.57
N ALA A 16 -19.33 -1.93 -6.63
CA ALA A 16 -19.85 -1.58 -7.95
C ALA A 16 -19.06 -2.24 -9.10
N PRO A 17 -19.01 -3.59 -9.19
CA PRO A 17 -18.18 -4.32 -10.16
C PRO A 17 -18.69 -4.20 -11.61
N GLY A 18 -19.90 -3.68 -11.82
CA GLY A 18 -20.49 -3.48 -13.15
C GLY A 18 -20.03 -2.22 -13.88
N ARG A 19 -19.14 -1.42 -13.29
CA ARG A 19 -18.59 -0.21 -13.91
C ARG A 19 -17.12 -0.03 -13.55
N ASP A 20 -16.33 0.50 -14.47
CA ASP A 20 -14.96 0.92 -14.15
C ASP A 20 -15.02 2.26 -13.42
N TYR A 21 -14.27 2.37 -12.32
CA TYR A 21 -14.08 3.61 -11.59
C TYR A 21 -12.68 3.63 -10.96
N ARG A 22 -12.07 4.81 -10.86
CA ARG A 22 -10.75 4.98 -10.24
C ARG A 22 -10.91 5.19 -8.74
N ILE A 23 -10.19 4.41 -7.95
CA ILE A 23 -9.94 4.71 -6.55
C ILE A 23 -8.56 5.38 -6.47
N HIS A 24 -8.55 6.61 -5.98
CA HIS A 24 -7.34 7.40 -5.75
C HIS A 24 -7.15 7.61 -4.26
N MET A 25 -5.94 7.37 -3.77
CA MET A 25 -5.55 7.61 -2.38
C MET A 25 -4.18 8.29 -2.33
N GLN A 26 -4.05 9.28 -1.46
CA GLN A 26 -2.77 9.89 -1.11
C GLN A 26 -2.41 9.46 0.31
N ILE A 27 -1.20 8.91 0.46
CA ILE A 27 -0.69 8.39 1.72
C ILE A 27 0.56 9.21 2.07
N PRO A 28 0.40 10.40 2.68
CA PRO A 28 1.50 11.31 2.99
C PRO A 28 2.38 10.84 4.15
N GLU A 29 1.96 9.78 4.85
CA GLU A 29 2.63 9.24 6.03
C GLU A 29 3.65 8.11 5.68
N PHE A 30 3.95 7.89 4.39
CA PHE A 30 4.91 6.84 4.01
C PHE A 30 6.33 7.23 4.41
N THR A 31 7.03 6.27 5.03
CA THR A 31 8.42 6.39 5.43
C THR A 31 9.09 5.02 5.46
N CYS A 32 10.37 4.97 5.15
CA CYS A 32 11.25 3.81 5.28
C CYS A 32 12.66 4.27 5.66
N LEU A 33 13.59 3.34 5.86
CA LEU A 33 14.99 3.67 6.13
C LEU A 33 15.80 3.63 4.83
N CYS A 34 16.69 4.61 4.65
CA CYS A 34 17.70 4.58 3.61
C CYS A 34 18.64 3.38 3.87
N PRO A 35 18.81 2.44 2.93
CA PRO A 35 19.61 1.23 3.15
C PRO A 35 21.11 1.52 3.32
N LEU A 36 21.58 2.71 2.91
CA LEU A 36 22.99 3.10 2.98
C LEU A 36 23.33 3.80 4.30
N THR A 37 22.44 4.67 4.78
CA THR A 37 22.73 5.57 5.91
C THR A 37 21.92 5.23 7.17
N GLY A 38 20.85 4.43 7.04
CA GLY A 38 19.90 4.17 8.11
C GLY A 38 19.04 5.39 8.50
N GLN A 39 19.15 6.50 7.77
CA GLN A 39 18.30 7.67 8.02
C GLN A 39 16.88 7.42 7.49
N PRO A 40 15.85 7.98 8.14
CA PRO A 40 14.48 7.87 7.66
C PRO A 40 14.28 8.72 6.39
N ASP A 41 13.76 8.08 5.36
CA ASP A 41 13.26 8.72 4.15
C ASP A 41 11.74 8.91 4.25
N PHE A 42 11.22 9.99 3.68
CA PHE A 42 9.80 10.33 3.67
C PHE A 42 9.35 10.59 2.24
N ALA A 43 8.16 10.09 1.90
CA ALA A 43 7.51 10.39 0.63
C ALA A 43 5.99 10.38 0.78
N THR A 44 5.30 10.99 -0.19
CA THR A 44 3.86 10.76 -0.36
C THR A 44 3.68 9.63 -1.35
N LEU A 45 3.04 8.54 -0.91
CA LEU A 45 2.68 7.45 -1.80
C LEU A 45 1.30 7.73 -2.40
N GLU A 46 1.25 7.85 -3.72
CA GLU A 46 0.00 7.95 -4.47
C GLU A 46 -0.40 6.56 -4.97
N LEU A 47 -1.62 6.14 -4.63
CA LEU A 47 -2.19 4.87 -5.05
C LEU A 47 -3.40 5.14 -5.94
N ASP A 48 -3.27 4.74 -7.20
CA ASP A 48 -4.33 4.77 -8.19
C ASP A 48 -4.56 3.37 -8.72
N TYR A 49 -5.82 2.90 -8.67
CA TYR A 49 -6.19 1.65 -9.29
C TYR A 49 -7.67 1.62 -9.69
N VAL A 50 -7.98 0.76 -10.65
CA VAL A 50 -9.34 0.39 -11.01
C VAL A 50 -9.63 -0.99 -10.42
N PRO A 51 -10.51 -1.12 -9.42
CA PRO A 51 -10.82 -2.41 -8.82
C PRO A 51 -11.58 -3.30 -9.82
N ASP A 52 -11.25 -4.60 -9.84
CA ASP A 52 -12.11 -5.61 -10.47
C ASP A 52 -13.11 -6.16 -9.45
N ARG A 53 -12.88 -7.34 -8.87
CA ARG A 53 -13.81 -7.95 -7.89
C ARG A 53 -13.57 -7.52 -6.44
N ARG A 54 -12.42 -6.90 -6.14
CA ARG A 54 -11.94 -6.67 -4.78
C ARG A 54 -11.40 -5.26 -4.64
N CYS A 55 -11.61 -4.68 -3.47
CA CYS A 55 -11.02 -3.42 -3.02
C CYS A 55 -10.12 -3.68 -1.81
N VAL A 56 -9.09 -2.84 -1.65
CA VAL A 56 -8.20 -2.91 -0.48
C VAL A 56 -8.92 -2.38 0.76
N GLU A 57 -8.82 -3.08 1.90
CA GLU A 57 -9.33 -2.60 3.17
C GLU A 57 -8.37 -1.55 3.77
N LEU A 58 -8.89 -0.38 4.13
CA LEU A 58 -8.08 0.80 4.46
C LEU A 58 -7.23 0.64 5.73
N LYS A 59 -7.73 -0.07 6.75
CA LYS A 59 -6.95 -0.30 7.97
C LYS A 59 -5.75 -1.20 7.68
N SER A 60 -5.94 -2.28 6.92
CA SER A 60 -4.87 -3.20 6.51
C SER A 60 -3.85 -2.50 5.62
N LEU A 61 -4.30 -1.62 4.70
CA LEU A 61 -3.41 -0.78 3.90
C LEU A 61 -2.56 0.13 4.80
N LYS A 62 -3.16 0.78 5.80
CA LYS A 62 -2.41 1.61 6.76
C LYS A 62 -1.37 0.79 7.54
N GLN A 63 -1.71 -0.41 7.98
CA GLN A 63 -0.78 -1.30 8.69
C GLN A 63 0.34 -1.80 7.77
N TYR A 64 0.04 -2.03 6.50
CA TYR A 64 0.99 -2.41 5.46
C TYR A 64 1.98 -1.28 5.17
N ILE A 65 1.52 -0.06 4.95
CA ILE A 65 2.40 1.10 4.76
C ILE A 65 3.25 1.35 6.00
N TRP A 66 2.68 1.31 7.20
CA TRP A 66 3.44 1.47 8.44
C TRP A 66 4.53 0.40 8.61
N SER A 67 4.33 -0.81 8.11
CA SER A 67 5.34 -1.88 8.24
C SER A 67 6.67 -1.58 7.54
N PHE A 68 6.76 -0.57 6.68
CA PHE A 68 8.00 -0.15 6.04
C PHE A 68 8.82 0.85 6.86
N ARG A 69 8.25 1.43 7.94
CA ARG A 69 8.89 2.50 8.72
C ARG A 69 10.31 2.18 9.16
N ASP A 70 10.54 0.95 9.59
CA ASP A 70 11.82 0.48 10.12
C ASP A 70 12.54 -0.47 9.12
N GLU A 71 12.11 -0.52 7.86
CA GLU A 71 12.72 -1.34 6.81
C GLU A 71 13.68 -0.52 5.93
N GLY A 72 14.89 -1.03 5.73
CA GLY A 72 15.86 -0.49 4.79
C GLY A 72 15.50 -0.82 3.34
N ALA A 73 15.16 0.18 2.53
CA ALA A 73 14.82 -0.03 1.12
C ALA A 73 15.09 1.20 0.26
N PHE A 74 15.55 0.96 -0.97
CA PHE A 74 15.52 2.00 -2.02
C PHE A 74 14.07 2.29 -2.41
N HIS A 75 13.76 3.56 -2.71
CA HIS A 75 12.42 3.98 -3.10
C HIS A 75 11.91 3.21 -4.33
N GLU A 76 12.79 2.97 -5.30
CA GLU A 76 12.49 2.20 -6.50
C GLU A 76 12.06 0.78 -6.14
N ALA A 77 12.80 0.12 -5.25
CA ALA A 77 12.51 -1.26 -4.85
C ALA A 77 11.24 -1.37 -4.01
N VAL A 78 11.03 -0.44 -3.07
CA VAL A 78 9.84 -0.46 -2.20
C VAL A 78 8.57 -0.14 -2.99
N THR A 79 8.62 0.79 -3.95
CA THR A 79 7.49 1.08 -4.84
C THR A 79 7.09 -0.16 -5.64
N HIS A 80 8.04 -0.89 -6.23
CA HIS A 80 7.76 -2.14 -6.95
C HIS A 80 7.18 -3.22 -6.02
N ARG A 81 7.73 -3.38 -4.81
CA ARG A 81 7.21 -4.34 -3.84
C ARG A 81 5.77 -4.04 -3.43
N ILE A 82 5.46 -2.76 -3.17
CA ILE A 82 4.10 -2.32 -2.82
C ILE A 82 3.13 -2.62 -3.97
N LEU A 83 3.54 -2.33 -5.21
CA LEU A 83 2.75 -2.65 -6.40
C LEU A 83 2.48 -4.15 -6.51
N ASP A 84 3.51 -5.00 -6.41
CA ASP A 84 3.38 -6.45 -6.55
C ASP A 84 2.43 -7.06 -5.50
N ASP A 85 2.54 -6.60 -4.25
CA ASP A 85 1.69 -7.07 -3.15
C ASP A 85 0.22 -6.63 -3.34
N LEU A 86 0.00 -5.37 -3.75
CA LEU A 86 -1.34 -4.85 -4.05
C LEU A 86 -1.97 -5.58 -5.25
N VAL A 87 -1.22 -5.79 -6.34
CA VAL A 87 -1.71 -6.52 -7.52
C VAL A 87 -2.07 -7.96 -7.14
N ARG A 88 -1.24 -8.62 -6.33
CA ARG A 88 -1.51 -9.98 -5.86
C ARG A 88 -2.78 -10.08 -5.02
N ALA A 89 -3.01 -9.12 -4.12
CA ALA A 89 -4.16 -9.09 -3.24
C ALA A 89 -5.46 -8.71 -3.98
N LEU A 90 -5.39 -7.67 -4.81
CA LEU A 90 -6.54 -7.01 -5.41
C LEU A 90 -6.91 -7.57 -6.77
N ARG A 91 -5.93 -8.01 -7.56
CA ARG A 91 -6.08 -8.34 -8.99
C ARG A 91 -6.87 -7.25 -9.71
N PRO A 92 -6.35 -6.00 -9.71
CA PRO A 92 -7.03 -4.87 -10.33
C PRO A 92 -7.08 -5.03 -11.86
N ARG A 93 -7.84 -4.16 -12.53
CA ARG A 93 -7.92 -4.12 -13.99
C ARG A 93 -6.66 -3.53 -14.61
#